data_AF-A0A1H3TJJ2-F1
#
_entry.id   AF-A0A1H3TJJ2-F1
#
_cell.length_a   1.000
_cell.length_b   1.000
_cell.length_c   1.000
_cell.angle_alpha   90.00
_cell.angle_beta   90.00
_cell.angle_gamma   90.00
#
_symmetry.space_group_name_H-M   'P 1'
#
loop_
_entity.id
_entity.type
_entity.pdbx_description
1 polymer ?
#
loop_
_entity_poly.entity_id
_entity_poly.type
_entity_poly.pdbx_seq_one_letter_code
_entity_poly.pdbx_strand_id
1 'polypeptide(L)'
;MISLSTRALMTLSVLSAAAVGATLAPGRASAHPFGDPQTVAISLDADRGDLVHVTWRVGGPDDLTVLGVSLGVLPEDRILTDGAVDYRYTDPGVLGKSEQFRRYLLDRITITNDGQPCVGSVEPILALGLKGATADYICAQPVTTATVAVRMLTDLNPAYRTLATGPSGQKSVYDGSADTHDWTLVGAPPLAEADRGRSAVLQLAAVIGLILVVAAGYLLTVRRLRRRKVAA
;
A
#
# COMPACT_ATOMS: atom_id res chain seq x y z
N MET A 1 -47.87 49.29 45.30
CA MET A 1 -47.93 49.16 43.82
C MET A 1 -46.49 49.16 43.31
N ILE A 2 -46.19 48.37 42.25
CA ILE A 2 -44.87 47.81 41.83
C ILE A 2 -44.56 46.49 42.54
N SER A 3 -44.27 45.35 41.91
CA SER A 3 -44.47 44.85 40.54
C SER A 3 -44.36 43.33 40.63
N LEU A 4 -45.26 42.64 39.92
CA LEU A 4 -45.29 41.20 39.78
C LEU A 4 -44.08 40.65 39.01
N SER A 5 -43.72 39.41 39.34
CA SER A 5 -43.23 38.38 38.43
C SER A 5 -41.75 38.38 38.05
N THR A 6 -40.95 38.01 39.05
CA THR A 6 -39.91 36.98 38.93
C THR A 6 -40.46 35.74 38.23
N ARG A 7 -40.31 35.63 36.90
CA ARG A 7 -40.40 34.38 36.10
C ARG A 7 -40.20 34.72 34.61
N ALA A 8 -38.95 34.78 34.16
CA ALA A 8 -38.58 34.51 32.76
C ALA A 8 -37.07 34.74 32.58
N LEU A 9 -36.24 33.92 33.21
CA LEU A 9 -34.80 33.86 32.95
C LEU A 9 -34.38 32.39 32.95
N MET A 10 -34.95 31.61 32.02
CA MET A 10 -34.50 30.23 31.79
C MET A 10 -34.98 29.66 30.45
N THR A 11 -34.79 30.38 29.35
CA THR A 11 -35.00 29.82 28.01
C THR A 11 -34.14 30.55 26.98
N LEU A 12 -32.96 29.99 26.69
CA LEU A 12 -32.41 29.71 25.36
C LEU A 12 -30.87 29.61 25.45
N SER A 13 -30.39 28.40 25.73
CA SER A 13 -28.98 28.02 25.50
C SER A 13 -28.92 26.56 25.07
N VAL A 14 -29.74 26.18 24.09
CA VAL A 14 -29.72 24.86 23.45
C VAL A 14 -29.96 25.05 21.96
N LEU A 15 -29.03 25.71 21.26
CA LEU A 15 -29.04 25.84 19.80
C LEU A 15 -27.64 26.22 19.30
N SER A 16 -26.62 25.42 19.64
CA SER A 16 -25.28 25.62 19.04
C SER A 16 -24.49 24.33 18.80
N ALA A 17 -25.07 23.14 19.01
CA ALA A 17 -24.33 21.87 18.89
C ALA A 17 -24.68 21.04 17.64
N ALA A 18 -25.34 21.61 16.63
CA ALA A 18 -25.81 20.86 15.45
C ALA A 18 -25.29 21.37 14.09
N ALA A 19 -24.29 22.26 14.06
CA ALA A 19 -23.86 22.95 12.84
C ALA A 19 -22.40 22.72 12.39
N VAL A 20 -21.71 21.68 12.88
CA VAL A 20 -20.30 21.40 12.50
C VAL A 20 -20.11 19.98 11.94
N GLY A 21 -21.16 19.37 11.40
CA GLY A 21 -21.10 17.98 10.89
C GLY A 21 -21.18 17.81 9.37
N ALA A 22 -21.45 18.86 8.59
CA ALA A 22 -22.00 18.71 7.24
C ALA A 22 -21.10 19.19 6.07
N THR A 23 -19.77 19.29 6.24
CA THR A 23 -18.89 19.75 5.15
C THR A 23 -17.76 18.80 4.74
N LEU A 24 -17.66 17.61 5.33
CA LEU A 24 -16.78 16.57 4.81
C LEU A 24 -17.55 15.71 3.81
N ALA A 25 -17.89 16.29 2.66
CA ALA A 25 -18.11 15.47 1.49
C ALA A 25 -16.82 14.67 1.27
N PRO A 26 -16.83 13.32 1.25
CA PRO A 26 -15.65 12.58 0.88
C PRO A 26 -15.22 13.10 -0.48
N GLY A 27 -14.00 13.67 -0.55
CA GLY A 27 -13.42 14.09 -1.82
C GLY A 27 -13.56 12.92 -2.78
N ARG A 28 -14.00 13.19 -4.02
CA ARG A 28 -14.03 12.16 -5.07
C ARG A 28 -12.69 11.44 -4.99
N ALA A 29 -12.72 10.14 -4.67
CA ALA A 29 -11.52 9.34 -4.73
C ALA A 29 -11.00 9.50 -6.16
N SER A 30 -9.92 10.25 -6.31
CA SER A 30 -9.22 10.30 -7.58
C SER A 30 -8.65 8.91 -7.73
N ALA A 31 -9.33 8.06 -8.50
CA ALA A 31 -8.77 6.80 -8.94
C ALA A 31 -7.39 7.13 -9.51
N HIS A 32 -6.36 6.57 -8.88
CA HIS A 32 -4.99 6.83 -9.30
C HIS A 32 -4.87 6.30 -10.74
N PRO A 33 -4.27 7.06 -11.67
CA PRO A 33 -4.21 6.66 -13.08
C PRO A 33 -3.40 5.38 -13.32
N PHE A 34 -2.66 4.93 -12.32
CA PHE A 34 -1.93 3.68 -12.28
C PHE A 34 -2.66 2.78 -11.28
N GLY A 35 -2.97 1.53 -11.65
CA GLY A 35 -3.77 0.59 -10.87
C GLY A 35 -3.19 0.20 -9.50
N ASP A 36 -3.26 -1.08 -9.12
CA ASP A 36 -2.54 -1.54 -7.94
C ASP A 36 -1.03 -1.23 -8.09
N PRO A 37 -0.30 -0.91 -7.02
CA PRO A 37 1.14 -0.66 -7.13
C PRO A 37 1.90 -1.95 -7.48
N GLN A 38 3.03 -1.81 -8.15
CA GLN A 38 3.96 -2.92 -8.32
C GLN A 38 4.47 -3.41 -6.97
N THR A 39 4.79 -4.70 -6.86
CA THR A 39 5.36 -5.27 -5.63
C THR A 39 6.62 -6.06 -5.90
N VAL A 40 7.52 -6.08 -4.92
CA VAL A 40 8.70 -6.94 -4.89
C VAL A 40 8.79 -7.64 -3.54
N ALA A 41 9.01 -8.95 -3.54
CA ALA A 41 9.33 -9.71 -2.34
C ALA A 41 10.77 -10.19 -2.42
N ILE A 42 11.56 -9.91 -1.39
CA ILE A 42 12.98 -10.30 -1.27
C ILE A 42 13.10 -11.35 -0.16
N SER A 43 13.77 -12.45 -0.45
CA SER A 43 14.01 -13.52 0.53
C SER A 43 15.33 -14.21 0.27
N LEU A 44 15.95 -14.74 1.33
CA LEU A 44 17.05 -15.68 1.22
C LEU A 44 16.49 -17.09 1.03
N ASP A 45 17.17 -17.91 0.24
CA ASP A 45 16.89 -19.35 0.19
C ASP A 45 17.08 -19.99 1.57
N ALA A 46 16.22 -20.95 1.91
CA ALA A 46 16.21 -21.57 3.24
C ALA A 46 17.41 -22.50 3.48
N ASP A 47 17.92 -23.12 2.41
CA ASP A 47 18.98 -24.12 2.44
C ASP A 47 20.32 -23.56 1.90
N ARG A 48 20.27 -22.43 1.18
CA ARG A 48 21.42 -21.76 0.57
C ARG A 48 21.57 -20.31 1.01
N GLY A 49 22.51 -20.09 1.93
CA GLY A 49 22.82 -18.75 2.45
C GLY A 49 23.42 -17.77 1.44
N ASP A 50 23.78 -18.21 0.23
CA ASP A 50 24.36 -17.38 -0.84
C ASP A 50 23.36 -17.08 -1.98
N LEU A 51 22.11 -17.56 -1.86
CA LEU A 51 21.07 -17.43 -2.89
C LEU A 51 19.94 -16.53 -2.41
N VAL A 52 19.70 -15.43 -3.13
CA VAL A 52 18.62 -14.48 -2.86
C VAL A 52 17.56 -14.57 -3.96
N HIS A 53 16.30 -14.75 -3.57
CA HIS A 53 15.15 -14.70 -4.45
C HIS A 53 14.52 -13.31 -4.44
N VAL A 54 14.22 -12.78 -5.62
CA VAL A 54 13.46 -11.54 -5.78
C VAL A 54 12.27 -11.80 -6.67
N THR A 55 11.07 -11.71 -6.11
CA THR A 55 9.81 -11.90 -6.85
C THR A 55 9.15 -10.57 -7.12
N TRP A 56 9.12 -10.15 -8.38
CA TRP A 56 8.41 -8.96 -8.84
C TRP A 56 7.01 -9.31 -9.32
N ARG A 57 6.01 -8.50 -8.96
CA ARG A 57 4.66 -8.58 -9.50
C ARG A 57 4.25 -7.22 -10.02
N VAL A 58 3.70 -7.23 -11.23
CA VAL A 58 3.11 -6.05 -11.84
C VAL A 58 1.91 -5.57 -11.02
N GLY A 59 1.66 -4.27 -11.10
CA GLY A 59 0.50 -3.63 -10.51
C GLY A 59 -0.77 -3.86 -11.33
N GLY A 60 -0.82 -3.26 -12.52
CA GLY A 60 -1.88 -3.48 -13.51
C GLY A 60 -1.47 -4.52 -14.56
N PRO A 61 -2.38 -5.40 -15.03
CA PRO A 61 -2.08 -6.33 -16.11
C PRO A 61 -1.82 -5.64 -17.46
N ASP A 62 -2.37 -4.45 -17.67
CA ASP A 62 -2.15 -3.57 -18.81
C ASP A 62 -0.71 -3.03 -18.89
N ASP A 63 -0.05 -2.82 -17.74
CA ASP A 63 1.38 -2.46 -17.69
C ASP A 63 2.27 -3.53 -18.37
N LEU A 64 1.87 -4.81 -18.34
CA LEU A 64 2.59 -5.88 -19.05
C LEU A 64 2.45 -5.75 -20.56
N THR A 65 1.32 -5.24 -21.05
CA THR A 65 1.14 -4.95 -22.48
C THR A 65 2.03 -3.79 -22.88
N VAL A 66 2.06 -2.70 -22.10
CA VAL A 66 2.96 -1.54 -22.34
C VAL A 66 4.42 -1.99 -22.37
N LEU A 67 4.85 -2.78 -21.37
CA LEU A 67 6.21 -3.33 -21.33
C LEU A 67 6.49 -4.26 -22.52
N GLY A 68 5.53 -5.10 -22.90
CA GLY A 68 5.69 -5.99 -24.05
C GLY A 68 5.88 -5.23 -25.36
N VAL A 69 5.18 -4.11 -25.54
CA VAL A 69 5.38 -3.22 -26.69
C VAL A 69 6.75 -2.54 -26.64
N SER A 70 7.14 -1.98 -25.50
CA SER A 70 8.44 -1.28 -25.37
C SER A 70 9.64 -2.21 -25.58
N LEU A 71 9.49 -3.50 -25.26
CA LEU A 71 10.49 -4.54 -25.49
C LEU A 71 10.45 -5.14 -26.91
N GLY A 72 9.51 -4.70 -27.76
CA GLY A 72 9.30 -5.25 -29.11
C GLY A 72 8.80 -6.70 -29.12
N VAL A 73 8.21 -7.17 -28.03
CA VAL A 73 7.65 -8.53 -27.87
C VAL A 73 6.19 -8.57 -28.33
N LEU A 74 5.47 -7.47 -28.16
CA LEU A 74 4.09 -7.29 -28.60
C LEU A 74 4.00 -6.23 -29.71
N PRO A 75 2.98 -6.28 -30.58
CA PRO A 75 2.81 -5.29 -31.65
C PRO A 75 2.49 -3.89 -31.09
N GLU A 76 2.97 -2.85 -31.76
CA GLU A 76 2.75 -1.45 -31.36
C GLU A 76 1.27 -1.03 -31.37
N ASP A 77 0.42 -1.71 -32.16
CA ASP A 77 -1.02 -1.44 -32.24
C ASP A 77 -1.79 -1.74 -30.94
N ARG A 78 -1.12 -2.32 -29.94
CA ARG A 78 -1.62 -2.49 -28.57
C ARG A 78 -1.80 -1.16 -27.84
N ILE A 79 -1.08 -0.11 -28.24
CA ILE A 79 -1.22 1.22 -27.68
C ILE A 79 -2.01 2.06 -28.68
N LEU A 80 -3.24 2.40 -28.32
CA LEU A 80 -4.13 3.19 -29.15
C LEU A 80 -3.65 4.66 -29.20
N THR A 81 -4.13 5.40 -30.20
CA THR A 81 -3.72 6.80 -30.43
C THR A 81 -4.05 7.74 -29.27
N ASP A 82 -5.03 7.39 -28.43
CA ASP A 82 -5.41 8.11 -27.22
C ASP A 82 -4.64 7.66 -25.96
N GLY A 83 -3.69 6.73 -26.12
CA GLY A 83 -2.90 6.15 -25.04
C GLY A 83 -3.59 5.00 -24.31
N ALA A 84 -4.79 4.60 -24.70
CA ALA A 84 -5.43 3.43 -24.14
C ALA A 84 -4.70 2.14 -24.55
N VAL A 85 -4.70 1.16 -23.65
CA VAL A 85 -4.01 -0.12 -23.85
C VAL A 85 -5.04 -1.20 -24.26
N ASP A 86 -4.89 -1.78 -25.45
CA ASP A 86 -5.61 -3.01 -25.88
C ASP A 86 -5.00 -4.23 -25.18
N TYR A 87 -5.23 -4.34 -23.88
CA TYR A 87 -4.77 -5.48 -23.10
C TYR A 87 -5.43 -6.78 -23.57
N ARG A 88 -4.62 -7.82 -23.83
CA ARG A 88 -5.12 -9.17 -24.08
C ARG A 88 -4.68 -10.14 -23.00
N TYR A 89 -5.57 -11.05 -22.60
CA TYR A 89 -5.29 -12.08 -21.60
C TYR A 89 -4.09 -12.98 -21.93
N THR A 90 -3.69 -13.05 -23.21
CA THR A 90 -2.51 -13.81 -23.65
C THR A 90 -1.19 -13.06 -23.48
N ASP A 91 -1.21 -11.73 -23.40
CA ASP A 91 -0.01 -10.88 -23.41
C ASP A 91 0.98 -11.25 -22.29
N PRO A 92 0.56 -11.50 -21.03
CA PRO A 92 1.48 -11.94 -19.98
C PRO A 92 2.19 -13.26 -20.30
N GLY A 93 1.50 -14.18 -21.00
CA GLY A 93 2.04 -15.48 -21.39
C GLY A 93 3.04 -15.40 -22.55
N VAL A 94 2.86 -14.44 -23.46
CA VAL A 94 3.84 -14.14 -24.52
C VAL A 94 5.07 -13.49 -23.89
N LEU A 95 4.87 -12.48 -23.06
CA LEU A 95 5.94 -11.74 -22.41
C LEU A 95 6.78 -12.62 -21.48
N GLY A 96 6.15 -13.44 -20.63
CA GLY A 96 6.83 -14.33 -19.68
C GLY A 96 7.72 -15.40 -20.32
N LYS A 97 7.50 -15.73 -21.60
CA LYS A 97 8.34 -16.65 -22.39
C LYS A 97 9.47 -15.93 -23.13
N SER A 98 9.43 -14.61 -23.22
CA SER A 98 10.40 -13.84 -24.00
C SER A 98 11.76 -13.75 -23.29
N GLU A 99 12.82 -13.79 -24.07
CA GLU A 99 14.18 -13.53 -23.59
C GLU A 99 14.37 -12.05 -23.26
N GLN A 100 13.72 -11.17 -24.03
CA GLN A 100 13.76 -9.72 -23.84
C GLN A 100 13.26 -9.33 -22.45
N PHE A 101 12.15 -9.92 -21.99
CA PHE A 101 11.63 -9.65 -20.65
C PHE A 101 12.55 -10.19 -19.55
N ARG A 102 13.14 -11.38 -19.73
CA ARG A 102 14.08 -11.93 -18.73
C ARG A 102 15.32 -11.06 -18.57
N ARG A 103 15.88 -10.57 -19.68
CA ARG A 103 16.98 -9.59 -19.65
C ARG A 103 16.55 -8.28 -19.00
N TYR A 104 15.40 -7.74 -19.39
CA TYR A 104 14.86 -6.54 -18.77
C TYR A 104 14.73 -6.69 -17.25
N LEU A 105 14.21 -7.82 -16.75
CA LEU A 105 14.07 -8.08 -15.32
C LEU A 105 15.45 -8.07 -14.62
N LEU A 106 16.45 -8.73 -15.19
CA LEU A 106 17.81 -8.80 -14.62
C LEU A 106 18.57 -7.47 -14.72
N ASP A 107 18.28 -6.64 -15.72
CA ASP A 107 18.86 -5.31 -15.85
C ASP A 107 18.18 -4.31 -14.87
N ARG A 108 16.88 -4.49 -14.61
CA ARG A 108 16.10 -3.62 -13.74
C ARG A 108 16.15 -3.99 -12.27
N ILE A 109 16.49 -5.23 -11.95
CA ILE A 109 16.64 -5.71 -10.58
C ILE A 109 18.05 -6.23 -10.42
N THR A 110 18.82 -5.64 -9.52
CA THR A 110 20.22 -6.03 -9.27
C THR A 110 20.48 -6.17 -7.79
N ILE A 111 21.39 -7.07 -7.43
CA ILE A 111 21.81 -7.26 -6.04
C ILE A 111 23.32 -7.15 -5.96
N THR A 112 23.80 -6.44 -4.95
CA THR A 112 25.20 -6.51 -4.53
C THR A 112 25.29 -7.00 -3.08
N ASN A 113 26.31 -7.81 -2.81
CA ASN A 113 26.70 -8.24 -1.47
C ASN A 113 28.14 -7.74 -1.23
N ASP A 114 28.34 -6.92 -0.19
CA ASP A 114 29.62 -6.26 0.10
C ASP A 114 30.22 -5.55 -1.13
N GLY A 115 29.36 -4.89 -1.92
CA GLY A 115 29.75 -4.19 -3.14
C GLY A 115 30.07 -5.09 -4.34
N GLN A 116 30.05 -6.41 -4.20
CA GLN A 116 30.20 -7.35 -5.31
C GLN A 116 28.83 -7.71 -5.92
N PRO A 117 28.67 -7.68 -7.25
CA PRO A 117 27.42 -8.05 -7.88
C PRO A 117 27.13 -9.55 -7.72
N CYS A 118 25.88 -9.88 -7.40
CA CYS A 118 25.39 -11.25 -7.43
C CYS A 118 24.91 -11.59 -8.85
N VAL A 119 25.16 -12.82 -9.28
CA VAL A 119 24.80 -13.29 -10.63
C VAL A 119 23.33 -13.66 -10.66
N GLY A 120 22.53 -12.89 -11.39
CA GLY A 120 21.09 -13.12 -11.55
C GLY A 120 20.75 -14.11 -12.65
N SER A 121 19.69 -14.88 -12.45
CA SER A 121 19.10 -15.79 -13.42
C SER A 121 17.57 -15.81 -13.29
N VAL A 122 16.87 -16.14 -14.37
CA VAL A 122 15.40 -16.17 -14.42
C VAL A 122 14.96 -17.40 -15.19
N GLU A 123 14.29 -18.32 -14.49
CA GLU A 123 13.65 -19.46 -15.12
C GLU A 123 12.45 -19.03 -15.98
N PRO A 124 12.02 -19.83 -16.96
CA PRO A 124 10.85 -19.52 -17.78
C PRO A 124 9.58 -19.25 -16.94
N ILE A 125 8.89 -18.15 -17.24
CA ILE A 125 7.80 -17.65 -16.41
C ILE A 125 6.47 -18.11 -17.00
N LEU A 126 5.82 -19.06 -16.33
CA LEU A 126 4.58 -19.68 -16.83
C LEU A 126 3.32 -18.83 -16.60
N ALA A 127 3.29 -18.02 -15.53
CA ALA A 127 2.08 -17.34 -15.07
C ALA A 127 2.36 -15.90 -14.65
N LEU A 128 3.03 -15.12 -15.51
CA LEU A 128 3.52 -13.77 -15.21
C LEU A 128 2.45 -12.85 -14.59
N GLY A 129 1.26 -12.77 -15.20
CA GLY A 129 0.18 -11.91 -14.69
C GLY A 129 -0.43 -12.34 -13.35
N LEU A 130 -0.25 -13.60 -12.94
CA LEU A 130 -0.84 -14.14 -11.71
C LEU A 130 0.18 -14.30 -10.57
N LYS A 131 1.39 -14.74 -10.90
CA LYS A 131 2.45 -15.06 -9.94
C LYS A 131 3.57 -14.04 -9.93
N GLY A 132 3.71 -13.24 -10.98
CA GLY A 132 4.87 -12.40 -11.19
C GLY A 132 6.06 -13.17 -11.79
N ALA A 133 7.22 -12.57 -11.69
CA ALA A 133 8.50 -13.10 -12.13
C ALA A 133 9.44 -13.23 -10.93
N THR A 134 10.14 -14.35 -10.82
CA THR A 134 11.15 -14.56 -9.78
C THR A 134 12.52 -14.61 -10.43
N ALA A 135 13.43 -13.77 -9.94
CA ALA A 135 14.83 -13.77 -10.30
C ALA A 135 15.65 -14.30 -9.11
N ASP A 136 16.58 -15.20 -9.42
CA ASP A 136 17.46 -15.88 -8.48
C ASP A 136 18.87 -15.30 -8.62
N TYR A 137 19.41 -14.76 -7.53
CA TYR A 137 20.72 -14.12 -7.49
C TYR A 137 21.68 -14.92 -6.61
N ILE A 138 22.74 -15.46 -7.23
CA ILE A 138 23.80 -16.17 -6.53
C ILE A 138 24.93 -15.18 -6.22
N CYS A 139 25.21 -14.98 -4.94
CA CYS A 139 26.29 -14.14 -4.47
C CYS A 139 27.57 -14.98 -4.25
N ALA A 140 28.74 -14.34 -4.31
CA ALA A 140 30.01 -15.06 -4.17
C ALA A 140 30.25 -15.63 -2.77
N GLN A 141 29.59 -15.09 -1.74
CA GLN A 141 29.66 -15.48 -0.34
C GLN A 141 28.26 -15.46 0.27
N PRO A 142 28.04 -16.18 1.40
CA PRO A 142 26.79 -16.10 2.13
C PRO A 142 26.40 -14.65 2.47
N VAL A 143 25.11 -14.37 2.42
CA VAL A 143 24.53 -13.03 2.52
C VAL A 143 23.85 -12.86 3.86
N THR A 144 24.27 -11.87 4.63
CA THR A 144 23.56 -11.40 5.84
C THR A 144 22.79 -10.12 5.53
N THR A 145 23.42 -9.22 4.78
CA THR A 145 22.85 -8.00 4.24
C THR A 145 23.11 -7.92 2.74
N ALA A 146 22.16 -7.38 1.98
CA ALA A 146 22.34 -7.13 0.56
C ALA A 146 21.79 -5.76 0.17
N THR A 147 22.49 -5.09 -0.74
CA THR A 147 21.99 -3.89 -1.39
C THR A 147 21.21 -4.31 -2.63
N VAL A 148 19.92 -4.03 -2.65
CA VAL A 148 19.01 -4.40 -3.74
C VAL A 148 18.59 -3.14 -4.46
N ALA A 149 18.71 -3.14 -5.79
CA ALA A 149 18.17 -2.09 -6.63
C ALA A 149 16.99 -2.60 -7.45
N VAL A 150 15.93 -1.80 -7.55
CA VAL A 150 14.71 -2.11 -8.33
C VAL A 150 14.29 -0.88 -9.11
N ARG A 151 14.26 -1.03 -10.44
CA ARG A 151 13.93 0.03 -11.41
C ARG A 151 12.81 -0.38 -12.37
N MET A 152 11.97 -1.32 -11.95
CA MET A 152 10.92 -1.88 -12.81
C MET A 152 9.94 -0.80 -13.28
N LEU A 153 9.80 -0.70 -14.59
CA LEU A 153 8.92 0.22 -15.34
C LEU A 153 9.21 1.72 -15.17
N THR A 154 10.16 2.13 -14.31
CA THR A 154 10.44 3.56 -14.09
C THR A 154 11.02 4.26 -15.31
N ASP A 155 11.55 3.48 -16.25
CA ASP A 155 11.98 3.92 -17.57
C ASP A 155 10.84 4.14 -18.57
N LEU A 156 9.72 3.45 -18.38
CA LEU A 156 8.51 3.67 -19.16
C LEU A 156 7.74 4.88 -18.62
N ASN A 157 7.68 5.02 -17.30
CA ASN A 157 7.10 6.20 -16.66
C ASN A 157 7.73 6.48 -15.28
N PRO A 158 8.26 7.68 -15.03
CA PRO A 158 8.86 8.03 -13.74
C PRO A 158 7.86 8.04 -12.57
N ALA A 159 6.55 7.95 -12.83
CA ALA A 159 5.50 7.84 -11.82
C ALA A 159 5.37 6.42 -11.23
N TYR A 160 5.95 5.39 -11.85
CA TYR A 160 5.89 4.04 -11.30
C TYR A 160 6.58 3.96 -9.94
N ARG A 161 5.97 3.17 -9.05
CA ARG A 161 6.44 2.89 -7.69
C ARG A 161 6.35 1.39 -7.45
N THR A 162 7.35 0.85 -6.77
CA THR A 162 7.35 -0.56 -6.36
C THR A 162 7.42 -0.66 -4.84
N LEU A 163 6.40 -1.29 -4.24
CA LEU A 163 6.37 -1.60 -2.82
C LEU A 163 7.12 -2.89 -2.57
N ALA A 164 8.20 -2.82 -1.80
CA ALA A 164 9.00 -3.99 -1.49
C ALA A 164 8.79 -4.49 -0.07
N THR A 165 8.86 -5.80 0.09
CA THR A 165 8.84 -6.50 1.36
C THR A 165 10.02 -7.47 1.46
N GLY A 166 10.44 -7.75 2.68
CA GLY A 166 11.53 -8.69 2.95
C GLY A 166 11.48 -9.27 4.36
N PRO A 167 12.55 -9.94 4.80
CA PRO A 167 12.57 -10.69 6.05
C PRO A 167 12.27 -9.81 7.27
N SER A 168 11.74 -10.42 8.33
CA SER A 168 11.32 -9.75 9.57
C SER A 168 10.36 -8.56 9.36
N GLY A 169 9.61 -8.56 8.26
CA GLY A 169 8.60 -7.54 7.96
C GLY A 169 9.16 -6.23 7.40
N GLN A 170 10.45 -6.19 7.03
CA GLN A 170 11.07 -5.02 6.38
C GLN A 170 10.26 -4.58 5.16
N LYS A 171 10.18 -3.26 4.96
CA LYS A 171 9.47 -2.64 3.84
C LYS A 171 10.28 -1.48 3.29
N SER A 172 10.24 -1.31 1.98
CA SER A 172 10.74 -0.11 1.32
C SER A 172 9.88 0.24 0.11
N VAL A 173 10.04 1.45 -0.41
CA VAL A 173 9.43 1.90 -1.67
C VAL A 173 10.55 2.25 -2.63
N TYR A 174 10.50 1.66 -3.81
CA TYR A 174 11.42 1.97 -4.91
C TYR A 174 10.77 2.92 -5.89
N ASP A 175 11.52 3.93 -6.29
CA ASP A 175 11.11 4.92 -7.27
C ASP A 175 12.29 5.55 -8.02
N GLY A 176 12.01 6.52 -8.90
CA GLY A 176 13.05 7.18 -9.71
C GLY A 176 14.08 7.99 -8.90
N SER A 177 13.85 8.23 -7.61
CA SER A 177 14.77 8.96 -6.72
C SER A 177 15.44 8.06 -5.67
N ALA A 178 14.81 6.94 -5.31
CA ALA A 178 15.32 5.97 -4.35
C ALA A 178 15.15 4.55 -4.91
N ASP A 179 16.06 4.17 -5.81
CA ASP A 179 16.00 2.91 -6.54
C ASP A 179 16.81 1.78 -5.89
N THR A 180 17.50 2.06 -4.76
CA THR A 180 18.45 1.16 -4.11
C THR A 180 18.25 1.21 -2.60
N HIS A 181 18.16 0.04 -1.96
CA HIS A 181 17.98 -0.11 -0.50
C HIS A 181 18.77 -1.29 0.05
N ASP A 182 19.22 -1.16 1.30
CA ASP A 182 19.85 -2.26 2.02
C ASP A 182 18.81 -3.13 2.73
N TRP A 183 18.97 -4.44 2.63
CA TRP A 183 18.10 -5.45 3.21
C TRP A 183 18.89 -6.33 4.15
N THR A 184 18.40 -6.50 5.38
CA THR A 184 18.94 -7.51 6.29
C THR A 184 18.22 -8.83 6.05
N LEU A 185 18.92 -9.83 5.50
CA LEU A 185 18.34 -11.12 5.13
C LEU A 185 18.40 -12.15 6.26
N VAL A 186 19.38 -12.03 7.16
CA VAL A 186 19.56 -12.91 8.33
C VAL A 186 19.65 -12.07 9.60
N GLY A 187 19.00 -12.52 10.68
CA GLY A 187 19.15 -11.89 12.00
C GLY A 187 18.52 -10.50 12.12
N ALA A 188 17.66 -10.10 11.17
CA ALA A 188 16.90 -8.87 11.27
C ALA A 188 16.07 -8.90 12.57
N PRO A 189 16.24 -7.91 13.48
CA PRO A 189 15.42 -7.82 14.67
C PRO A 189 13.94 -7.85 14.27
N PRO A 190 13.06 -8.55 15.01
CA PRO A 190 11.63 -8.42 14.76
C PRO A 190 11.31 -6.94 14.82
N LEU A 191 10.72 -6.39 13.74
CA LEU A 191 10.25 -5.02 13.77
C LEU A 191 9.35 -4.89 14.99
N ALA A 192 9.70 -3.97 15.90
CA ALA A 192 8.80 -3.60 16.98
C ALA A 192 7.46 -3.31 16.32
N GLU A 193 6.46 -4.14 16.61
CA GLU A 193 5.09 -3.92 16.13
C GLU A 193 4.77 -2.48 16.47
N ALA A 194 4.76 -1.61 15.47
CA ALA A 194 4.43 -0.23 15.69
C ALA A 194 3.06 -0.23 16.37
N ASP A 195 2.97 0.47 17.51
CA ASP A 195 1.82 0.70 18.41
C ASP A 195 0.49 1.11 17.74
N ARG A 196 0.36 1.01 16.41
CA ARG A 196 -0.86 1.23 15.62
C ARG A 196 -2.04 0.42 16.14
N GLY A 197 -1.82 -0.82 16.60
CA GLY A 197 -2.88 -1.64 17.20
C GLY A 197 -3.41 -1.06 18.52
N ARG A 198 -2.52 -0.50 19.35
CA ARG A 198 -2.87 0.10 20.63
C ARG A 198 -3.56 1.46 20.47
N SER A 199 -3.16 2.22 19.44
CA SER A 199 -3.77 3.51 19.10
C SER A 199 -5.20 3.35 18.54
N ALA A 200 -5.44 2.37 17.67
CA ALA A 200 -6.77 2.11 17.13
C ALA A 200 -7.78 1.65 18.19
N VAL A 201 -7.35 0.79 19.13
CA VAL A 201 -8.20 0.34 20.25
C VAL A 201 -8.53 1.50 21.20
N LEU A 202 -7.57 2.38 21.49
CA LEU A 202 -7.81 3.57 22.31
C LEU A 202 -8.74 4.58 21.62
N GLN A 203 -8.60 4.77 20.30
CA GLN A 203 -9.51 5.62 19.53
C GLN A 203 -10.93 5.07 19.50
N LEU A 204 -11.10 3.77 19.27
CA LEU A 204 -12.40 3.10 19.32
C LEU A 204 -13.03 3.16 20.72
N ALA A 205 -12.23 2.92 21.77
CA ALA A 205 -12.69 3.01 23.15
C ALA A 205 -13.14 4.43 23.52
N ALA A 206 -12.43 5.47 23.05
CA ALA A 206 -12.79 6.86 23.28
C ALA A 206 -14.12 7.24 22.60
N VAL A 207 -14.33 6.81 21.35
CA VAL A 207 -15.59 7.05 20.62
C VAL A 207 -16.76 6.34 21.29
N ILE A 208 -16.60 5.06 21.65
CA ILE A 208 -17.63 4.28 22.33
C ILE A 208 -17.94 4.90 23.71
N GLY A 209 -16.92 5.30 24.46
CA GLY A 209 -17.08 5.96 25.76
C GLY A 209 -17.87 7.26 25.67
N LEU A 210 -17.56 8.11 24.67
CA LEU A 210 -18.28 9.36 24.43
C LEU A 210 -19.77 9.11 24.13
N ILE A 211 -20.08 8.13 23.28
CA ILE A 211 -21.46 7.77 22.93
C ILE A 211 -22.25 7.33 24.18
N LEU A 212 -21.64 6.53 25.05
CA LEU A 212 -22.28 6.06 26.27
C LEU A 212 -22.56 7.18 27.27
N VAL A 213 -21.63 8.14 27.42
CA VAL A 213 -21.83 9.32 28.30
C VAL A 213 -22.97 10.20 27.79
N VAL A 214 -23.05 10.44 26.48
CA VAL A 214 -24.15 11.21 25.87
C VAL A 214 -25.49 10.50 26.06
N ALA A 215 -25.55 9.19 25.83
CA ALA A 215 -26.77 8.40 26.02
C ALA A 215 -27.22 8.39 27.49
N ALA A 216 -26.30 8.23 28.43
CA ALA A 216 -26.59 8.27 29.86
C ALA A 216 -27.06 9.66 30.31
N GLY A 217 -26.40 10.72 29.84
CA GLY A 217 -26.81 12.11 30.07
C GLY A 217 -28.24 12.36 29.59
N TYR A 218 -28.53 11.96 28.34
CA TYR A 218 -29.86 12.05 27.74
C TYR A 218 -30.92 11.33 28.58
N LEU A 219 -30.69 10.05 28.92
CA LEU A 219 -31.62 9.26 29.74
C LEU A 219 -31.87 9.87 31.12
N LEU A 220 -30.84 10.39 31.78
CA LEU A 220 -30.98 11.05 33.08
C LEU A 220 -31.80 12.35 32.96
N THR A 221 -31.58 13.16 31.92
CA THR A 221 -32.40 14.34 31.66
C THR A 221 -33.86 13.99 31.37
N VAL A 222 -34.14 13.00 30.52
CA VAL A 222 -35.51 12.56 30.23
C VAL A 222 -36.21 12.03 31.49
N ARG A 223 -35.51 11.23 32.31
CA ARG A 223 -36.04 10.74 33.59
C ARG A 223 -36.38 11.87 34.57
N ARG A 224 -35.50 12.87 34.70
CA ARG A 224 -35.76 14.05 35.56
C ARG A 224 -36.95 14.87 35.07
N LEU A 225 -37.08 15.08 33.76
CA LEU A 225 -38.20 15.81 33.17
C LEU A 225 -39.54 15.06 33.34
N ARG A 226 -39.55 13.74 33.17
CA ARG A 226 -40.76 12.92 33.39
C ARG A 226 -41.20 12.93 34.86
N ARG A 227 -40.28 12.81 35.82
CA ARG A 227 -40.62 12.87 37.25
C ARG A 227 -41.22 14.22 37.67
N ARG A 228 -40.75 15.33 37.08
CA ARG A 228 -41.31 16.66 37.34
C ARG A 228 -42.72 16.85 36.79
N LYS A 229 -43.10 16.13 35.73
CA LYS A 229 -44.46 16.16 35.16
C LYS A 229 -45.49 15.33 35.92
N VAL A 230 -45.07 14.41 36.80
CA VAL A 230 -45.96 13.57 37.62
C VAL A 230 -46.25 14.19 38.99
N ALA A 231 -45.43 15.16 39.42
CA ALA A 231 -45.55 15.87 40.69
C ALA A 231 -46.19 17.27 40.57
N ALA A 232 -46.75 17.60 39.41
CA ALA A 232 -47.51 18.81 39.11
C ALA A 232 -48.89 18.41 38.60
#